data_AF-A0A564XQ12-F1
#
_entry.id   AF-A0A564XQ12-F1
#
_cell.length_a   1.000
_cell.length_b   1.000
_cell.length_c   1.000
_cell.angle_alpha   90.00
_cell.angle_beta   90.00
_cell.angle_gamma   90.00
#
_symmetry.space_group_name_H-M   'P 1'
#
loop_
_entity.id
_entity.type
_entity.pdbx_description
1 polymer ?
#
loop_
_entity_poly.entity_id
_entity_poly.type
_entity_poly.pdbx_seq_one_letter_code
_entity_poly.pdbx_strand_id
1 'polypeptide(L)' 'MTITPVNGTILVQQGNREFNKLYEKVFPDTKQGISDAYTWAAGIALGWDKWQDEDWEKRHVA' A
#
# COMPACT_ATOMS: atom_id res chain seq x y z
N MET A 1 -7.11 -2.62 -4.96
CA MET A 1 -7.22 -1.62 -3.90
C MET A 1 -8.59 -1.71 -3.27
N THR A 2 -8.64 -1.79 -1.94
CA THR A 2 -9.86 -1.65 -1.13
C THR A 2 -9.69 -0.41 -0.25
N ILE A 3 -10.73 0.42 -0.13
CA ILE A 3 -10.73 1.61 0.72
C ILE A 3 -11.91 1.53 1.67
N THR A 4 -11.63 1.58 2.98
CA THR A 4 -12.64 1.51 4.04
C THR A 4 -12.57 2.79 4.89
N PRO A 5 -13.64 3.61 4.93
CA PRO A 5 -13.70 4.77 5.82
C PRO A 5 -13.69 4.36 7.30
N VAL A 6 -12.89 5.04 8.12
CA VAL A 6 -12.76 4.82 9.56
C VAL A 6 -12.61 6.18 10.26
N ASN A 7 -13.72 6.73 10.79
CA ASN A 7 -13.75 7.91 11.66
C ASN A 7 -12.76 9.04 11.29
N GLY A 8 -12.89 9.61 10.10
CA GLY A 8 -12.03 10.72 9.63
C GLY A 8 -10.71 10.27 8.97
N THR A 9 -10.52 8.97 8.80
CA THR A 9 -9.43 8.36 8.03
C THR A 9 -9.98 7.34 7.04
N ILE A 10 -9.12 6.87 6.14
CA ILE A 10 -9.38 5.74 5.26
C ILE A 10 -8.32 4.67 5.51
N LEU A 11 -8.76 3.43 5.75
CA LEU A 11 -7.91 2.25 5.68
C LEU A 11 -7.83 1.81 4.22
N VAL A 12 -6.61 1.73 3.68
CA VAL A 12 -6.34 1.32 2.31
C VAL A 12 -5.61 -0.01 2.34
N GLN A 13 -6.14 -0.98 1.61
CA GLN A 13 -5.52 -2.28 1.42
C GLN A 13 -5.16 -2.47 -0.05
N GLN A 14 -3.92 -2.84 -0.33
CA GLN A 14 -3.43 -3.09 -1.67
C GLN A 14 -2.56 -4.35 -1.69
N GLY A 15 -2.89 -5.26 -2.61
CA GLY A 15 -2.11 -6.47 -2.82
C GLY A 15 -0.96 -6.25 -3.79
N ASN A 16 0.13 -6.99 -3.60
CA ASN A 16 1.16 -7.18 -4.60
C ASN A 16 1.23 -8.68 -4.94
N ARG A 17 1.10 -9.01 -6.23
CA ARG A 17 1.07 -10.40 -6.71
C ARG A 17 2.45 -11.06 -6.65
N GLU A 18 3.51 -10.30 -6.90
CA GLU A 18 4.88 -10.81 -6.91
C GLU A 18 5.29 -11.31 -5.52
N PHE A 19 4.94 -10.57 -4.48
CA PHE A 19 5.21 -10.96 -3.09
C PHE A 19 4.08 -11.82 -2.48
N ASN A 20 2.99 -12.05 -3.21
CA ASN A 20 1.78 -12.75 -2.73
C ASN A 20 1.31 -12.23 -1.36
N LYS A 21 1.27 -10.90 -1.19
CA LYS A 21 1.04 -10.24 0.10
C LYS A 21 0.06 -9.08 -0.04
N LEU A 22 -0.78 -8.90 0.98
CA LEU A 22 -1.66 -7.75 1.15
C LEU A 22 -1.01 -6.75 2.11
N TYR A 23 -0.90 -5.50 1.69
CA TYR A 23 -0.37 -4.40 2.49
C TYR A 23 -1.51 -3.46 2.89
N GLU A 24 -1.37 -2.85 4.05
CA GLU A 24 -2.41 -1.99 4.62
C GLU A 24 -1.80 -0.71 5.18
N LYS A 25 -2.46 0.42 4.97
CA LYS A 25 -2.05 1.71 5.52
C LYS A 25 -3.24 2.64 5.69
N VAL A 26 -3.17 3.50 6.71
CA VAL A 26 -4.20 4.49 7.02
C VAL A 26 -3.79 5.86 6.49
N PHE A 27 -4.76 6.59 5.91
CA PHE A 27 -4.59 7.96 5.43
C PHE A 27 -5.70 8.86 5.96
N PRO A 28 -5.49 10.18 6.12
CA PRO A 28 -6.56 11.10 6.47
C PRO A 28 -7.66 11.13 5.39
N ASP A 29 -8.93 11.21 5.78
CA ASP A 29 -10.05 11.39 4.86
C ASP A 29 -10.14 12.85 4.40
N THR A 30 -9.15 13.25 3.62
CA THR A 30 -9.02 14.58 3.00
C THR A 30 -8.62 14.40 1.55
N LYS A 31 -8.79 15.44 0.71
CA LYS A 31 -8.37 15.37 -0.69
C LYS A 31 -6.90 14.98 -0.85
N GLN A 32 -6.02 15.53 0.00
CA GLN A 32 -4.60 15.19 -0.02
C GLN A 32 -4.38 13.75 0.44
N GLY A 33 -5.00 13.33 1.55
CA GLY A 33 -4.85 11.95 2.04
C GLY A 33 -5.37 10.89 1.06
N ILE A 34 -6.43 11.19 0.31
CA ILE A 34 -6.91 10.33 -0.78
C ILE A 34 -5.87 10.27 -1.92
N SER A 35 -5.30 11.41 -2.33
CA SER A 35 -4.24 11.44 -3.35
C SER A 35 -3.01 10.63 -2.93
N ASP A 36 -2.60 10.76 -1.67
CA ASP A 36 -1.47 10.04 -1.10
C ASP A 36 -1.76 8.53 -1.02
N ALA A 37 -3.01 8.17 -0.66
CA ALA A 37 -3.49 6.79 -0.65
C ALA A 37 -3.39 6.12 -2.03
N TYR A 38 -3.82 6.80 -3.09
CA TYR A 38 -3.71 6.27 -4.45
C TYR A 38 -2.26 6.14 -4.90
N THR A 39 -1.41 7.14 -4.59
CA THR A 39 0.02 7.11 -4.92
C THR A 39 0.71 5.94 -4.23
N TRP A 40 0.44 5.74 -2.94
CA TRP A 40 0.96 4.62 -2.17
C TRP A 40 0.47 3.27 -2.71
N ALA A 41 -0.83 3.13 -2.98
CA ALA A 41 -1.37 1.89 -3.53
C ALA A 41 -0.77 1.56 -4.91
N ALA A 42 -0.51 2.56 -5.75
CA ALA A 42 0.21 2.35 -7.02
C ALA A 42 1.64 1.85 -6.78
N GLY A 43 2.37 2.44 -5.82
CA GLY A 43 3.69 1.97 -5.40
C GLY A 43 3.67 0.51 -4.93
N ILE A 44 2.71 0.14 -4.08
CA ILE A 44 2.54 -1.24 -3.61
C ILE A 44 2.27 -2.21 -4.76
N ALA A 45 1.37 -1.84 -5.68
CA ALA A 45 1.01 -2.69 -6.80
C ALA A 45 2.20 -2.99 -7.73
N LEU A 46 3.14 -2.05 -7.84
CA LEU A 46 4.34 -2.15 -8.67
C LEU A 46 5.55 -2.76 -7.96
N GLY A 47 5.50 -2.93 -6.64
CA GLY A 47 6.64 -3.42 -5.87
C GLY A 47 7.68 -2.34 -5.57
N TRP A 48 7.30 -1.05 -5.62
CA TRP A 48 8.21 0.09 -5.56
C TRP A 48 8.16 0.87 -4.26
N ASP A 49 7.24 0.50 -3.35
CA ASP A 49 7.18 1.16 -2.05
C ASP A 49 8.16 0.50 -1.07
N LYS A 50 8.87 1.32 -0.30
CA LYS A 50 9.84 0.86 0.71
C LYS A 50 9.28 -0.13 1.74
N TRP A 51 7.95 -0.17 1.91
CA TRP A 51 7.28 -1.17 2.76
C TRP A 51 7.42 -2.61 2.22
N GLN A 52 7.95 -2.75 1.00
CA GLN A 52 8.15 -4.03 0.32
C GLN A 52 9.62 -4.42 0.22
N ASP A 53 10.57 -3.58 0.71
CA ASP A 53 12.00 -3.82 0.60
C ASP A 53 12.40 -5.17 1.22
N GLU A 54 11.88 -5.49 2.41
CA GLU A 54 12.15 -6.79 3.05
C GLU A 54 11.58 -7.97 2.24
N ASP A 55 10.41 -7.81 1.62
CA ASP A 55 9.79 -8.87 0.82
C ASP A 55 10.53 -9.06 -0.51
N TRP A 56 11.04 -7.96 -1.07
CA TRP A 56 11.93 -7.97 -2.23
C TRP A 56 13.23 -8.70 -1.92
N GLU A 57 13.91 -8.33 -0.82
CA GLU A 57 15.16 -8.94 -0.39
C GLU A 57 15.02 -10.45 -0.17
N LYS A 58 13.97 -10.89 0.55
CA LYS A 58 13.69 -12.32 0.78
C LYS A 58 13.49 -13.11 -0.52
N ARG A 59 12.99 -12.47 -1.58
CA ARG A 59 12.67 -13.12 -2.85
C ARG A 59 13.83 -13.09 -3.86
N HIS A 60 14.68 -12.07 -3.80
CA HIS A 60 15.70 -11.81 -4.83
C HIS A 60 17.14 -11.85 -4.36
N VAL A 61 17.40 -11.81 -3.05
CA VAL A 61 18.74 -12.04 -2.52
C VAL A 61 18.81 -13.51 -2.10
N ALA A 62 19.23 -14.34 -3.06
CA ALA A 62 19.69 -15.71 -2.85
C ALA A 62 21.17 -15.71 -2.44
#